data_AF-A0A9P7CC27-F1
#
_entry.id   AF-A0A9P7CC27-F1
#
_cell.length_a   1.000
_cell.length_b   1.000
_cell.length_c   1.000
_cell.angle_alpha   90.00
_cell.angle_beta   90.00
_cell.angle_gamma   90.00
#
_symmetry.space_group_name_H-M   'P 1'
#
loop_
_entity.id
_entity.type
_entity.pdbx_description
1 polymer ?
#
loop_
_entity_poly.entity_id
_entity_poly.type
_entity_poly.pdbx_seq_one_letter_code
_entity_poly.pdbx_strand_id
1 'polypeptide(L)'
;MSSNKTPNETQKEQLSGKQKRREKNRQIREIRSHNKTDNILSQDIPNISGPIDASKFAMARISEINSMQSAIKKASYALNELAFQSLPRGLRRRTASHNLNRLPARLRAKAAKETFQSSSNATLKRKKVRKIKRPVKLVDEYLRRQKTKKWLETHMWHTKRMKMTNIWGYRIASKPNVKSSRITYKSFTRLCIAHDASYMACVELKGQFNDIGKALNTITDLGLPSVMSERYIKGNRIGHSNLYEHLGYPTKLICPISFLWKPSNDVLWLWIHPSAYHEALQFIQQSIHEQQLTVEINDLRQEILRFELIGPRSTALLQTVLDPVSDEKHEGNKLWKDLKSLRSSCSLSPGSVIGLLVNDPRLK
;
A
#
# COMPACT_ATOMS: atom_id res chain seq x y z
N MET A 1 -37.59 19.26 45.95
CA MET A 1 -37.57 17.80 45.72
C MET A 1 -36.37 17.46 44.85
N SER A 2 -35.26 17.11 45.50
CA SER A 2 -33.98 16.83 44.85
C SER A 2 -33.96 15.38 44.35
N SER A 3 -33.69 15.18 43.06
CA SER A 3 -33.60 13.85 42.46
C SER A 3 -32.20 13.27 42.74
N ASN A 4 -32.15 12.15 43.47
CA ASN A 4 -30.90 11.42 43.70
C ASN A 4 -30.48 10.69 42.42
N LYS A 5 -29.75 11.37 41.54
CA LYS A 5 -29.04 10.75 40.41
C LYS A 5 -27.91 9.86 40.94
N THR A 6 -27.75 8.68 40.35
CA THR A 6 -26.68 7.75 40.74
C THR A 6 -25.30 8.28 40.31
N PRO A 7 -24.19 7.94 41.01
CA PRO A 7 -22.85 8.50 40.76
C PRO A 7 -22.32 8.26 39.32
N ASN A 8 -22.86 7.27 38.62
CA ASN A 8 -22.49 6.94 37.24
C ASN A 8 -23.20 7.79 36.17
N GLU A 9 -24.31 8.43 36.51
CA GLU A 9 -25.06 9.28 35.56
C GLU A 9 -24.47 10.69 35.48
N THR A 10 -23.99 11.22 36.61
CA THR A 10 -23.29 12.51 36.68
C THR A 10 -21.96 12.51 35.92
N GLN A 11 -21.23 11.38 35.87
CA GLN A 11 -19.99 11.29 35.10
C GLN A 11 -20.19 11.23 33.57
N LYS A 12 -21.34 10.70 33.10
CA LYS A 12 -21.65 10.62 31.66
C LYS A 12 -22.12 11.95 31.07
N GLU A 13 -22.67 12.86 31.88
CA GLU A 13 -23.12 14.18 31.42
C GLU A 13 -21.94 15.10 31.05
N GLN A 14 -20.74 14.91 31.63
CA GLN A 14 -19.57 15.77 31.41
C GLN A 14 -18.70 15.41 30.19
N LEU A 15 -18.98 14.31 29.48
CA LEU A 15 -18.13 13.85 28.36
C LEU A 15 -18.54 14.47 27.01
N SER A 16 -17.56 14.99 26.27
CA SER A 16 -17.73 15.47 24.90
C SER A 16 -18.26 14.37 23.98
N GLY A 17 -19.07 14.71 22.96
CA GLY A 17 -19.66 13.73 22.02
C GLY A 17 -18.62 12.81 21.34
N LYS A 18 -17.38 13.29 21.17
CA LYS A 18 -16.26 12.49 20.66
C LYS A 18 -15.76 11.45 21.68
N GLN A 19 -15.75 11.80 22.97
CA GLN A 19 -15.38 10.90 24.07
C GLN A 19 -16.45 9.82 24.27
N LYS A 20 -17.74 10.20 24.29
CA LYS A 20 -18.87 9.25 24.34
C LYS A 20 -18.81 8.20 23.22
N ARG A 21 -18.46 8.64 22.00
CA ARG A 21 -18.34 7.74 20.84
C ARG A 21 -17.09 6.85 20.90
N ARG A 22 -15.98 7.34 21.48
CA ARG A 22 -14.77 6.53 21.73
C ARG A 22 -15.04 5.46 22.78
N GLU A 23 -15.72 5.82 23.86
CA GLU A 23 -16.04 4.92 24.96
C GLU A 23 -17.06 3.85 24.56
N LYS A 24 -18.09 4.22 23.78
CA LYS A 24 -19.00 3.26 23.14
C LYS A 24 -18.24 2.28 22.22
N ASN A 25 -17.28 2.76 21.43
CA ASN A 25 -16.47 1.89 20.59
C ASN A 25 -15.47 1.04 21.40
N ARG A 26 -15.05 1.48 22.58
CA ARG A 26 -14.23 0.70 23.53
C ARG A 26 -15.05 -0.45 24.12
N GLN A 27 -16.25 -0.15 24.62
CA GLN A 27 -17.19 -1.14 25.15
C GLN A 27 -17.66 -2.17 24.11
N ILE A 28 -17.83 -1.77 22.84
CA ILE A 28 -18.16 -2.70 21.74
C ILE A 28 -16.98 -3.64 21.41
N ARG A 29 -15.74 -3.22 21.69
CA ARG A 29 -14.52 -4.01 21.43
C ARG A 29 -14.08 -4.84 22.62
N GLU A 30 -14.43 -4.43 23.83
CA GLU A 30 -14.39 -5.28 25.01
C GLU A 30 -15.45 -6.36 24.87
N ILE A 31 -15.06 -7.47 24.25
CA ILE A 31 -15.79 -8.73 24.42
C ILE A 31 -15.63 -9.06 25.90
N ARG A 32 -16.70 -8.92 26.69
CA ARG A 32 -16.74 -9.53 28.02
C ARG A 32 -16.59 -11.02 27.80
N SER A 33 -15.39 -11.55 27.97
CA SER A 33 -15.17 -12.97 28.12
C SER A 33 -15.77 -13.34 29.47
N HIS A 34 -17.04 -13.73 29.49
CA HIS A 34 -17.54 -14.56 30.56
C HIS A 34 -16.86 -15.93 30.39
N ASN A 35 -15.59 -16.02 30.79
CA ASN A 35 -14.87 -17.28 30.96
C ASN A 35 -15.33 -17.94 32.27
N LYS A 36 -16.64 -18.07 32.47
CA LYS A 36 -17.19 -19.02 33.43
C LYS A 36 -17.44 -20.27 32.59
N THR A 37 -16.46 -21.17 32.59
CA THR A 37 -16.59 -22.54 32.05
C THR A 37 -17.51 -23.41 32.90
N ASP A 38 -17.84 -22.92 34.10
CA ASP A 38 -18.69 -23.61 35.04
C ASP A 38 -20.13 -23.22 34.75
N ASN A 39 -20.82 -24.07 34.00
CA ASN A 39 -22.24 -23.93 33.71
C ASN A 39 -23.08 -24.33 34.95
N ILE A 40 -22.81 -23.71 36.09
CA ILE A 40 -23.60 -23.89 37.32
C ILE A 40 -24.74 -22.87 37.27
N LEU A 41 -25.71 -23.12 36.38
CA LEU A 41 -26.93 -22.31 36.24
C LEU A 41 -27.73 -22.22 37.56
N SER A 42 -27.47 -23.11 38.51
CA SER A 42 -28.13 -23.17 39.81
C SER A 42 -27.63 -22.15 40.83
N GLN A 43 -26.40 -21.60 40.68
CA GLN A 43 -25.81 -20.66 41.64
C GLN A 43 -25.95 -19.19 41.23
N ASP A 44 -26.18 -18.92 39.95
CA ASP A 44 -26.47 -17.58 39.41
C ASP A 44 -28.00 -17.34 39.28
N ILE A 45 -28.84 -18.07 40.03
CA ILE A 45 -30.25 -17.72 40.18
C ILE A 45 -30.29 -16.54 41.16
N PRO A 46 -30.59 -15.31 40.71
CA PRO A 46 -30.79 -14.23 41.67
C PRO A 46 -31.91 -14.65 42.63
N ASN A 47 -31.68 -14.54 43.95
CA ASN A 47 -32.72 -14.72 44.95
C ASN A 47 -33.81 -13.66 44.73
N ILE A 48 -34.74 -13.93 43.83
CA ILE A 48 -35.89 -13.07 43.53
C ILE A 48 -36.93 -13.39 44.61
N SER A 49 -36.73 -12.82 45.80
CA SER A 49 -37.78 -12.77 46.82
C SER A 49 -38.33 -11.35 46.85
N GLY A 50 -39.49 -11.14 46.24
CA GLY A 50 -40.19 -9.86 46.19
C GLY A 50 -40.99 -9.65 44.89
N PRO A 51 -41.95 -8.71 44.86
CA PRO A 51 -42.71 -8.39 43.67
C PRO A 51 -41.79 -7.89 42.55
N ILE A 52 -41.91 -8.48 41.35
CA ILE A 52 -41.09 -8.13 40.19
C ILE A 52 -41.62 -6.82 39.59
N ASP A 53 -40.79 -5.78 39.60
CA ASP A 53 -41.04 -4.58 38.80
C ASP A 53 -40.73 -4.89 37.33
N ALA A 54 -41.78 -5.11 36.55
CA ALA A 54 -41.71 -5.45 35.14
C ALA A 54 -40.93 -4.40 34.33
N SER A 55 -41.03 -3.12 34.69
CA SER A 55 -40.35 -2.02 33.99
C SER A 55 -38.83 -2.13 34.17
N LYS A 56 -38.38 -2.28 35.42
CA LYS A 56 -36.96 -2.43 35.75
C LYS A 56 -36.35 -3.69 35.15
N PHE A 57 -37.08 -4.82 35.17
CA PHE A 57 -36.63 -6.06 34.55
C PHE A 57 -36.50 -5.93 33.03
N ALA A 58 -37.50 -5.33 32.36
CA ALA A 58 -37.47 -5.09 30.92
C ALA A 58 -36.32 -4.15 30.52
N MET A 59 -36.12 -3.05 31.27
CA MET A 59 -35.02 -2.11 31.01
C MET A 59 -33.63 -2.76 31.17
N ALA A 60 -33.44 -3.65 32.15
CA ALA A 60 -32.18 -4.38 32.31
C ALA A 60 -31.88 -5.28 31.10
N ARG A 61 -32.91 -5.89 30.50
CA ARG A 61 -32.79 -6.89 29.42
C ARG A 61 -32.96 -6.33 28.01
N ILE A 62 -33.40 -5.08 27.86
CA ILE A 62 -33.70 -4.48 26.54
C ILE A 62 -32.50 -4.48 25.58
N SER A 63 -31.29 -4.29 26.11
CA SER A 63 -30.06 -4.29 25.29
C SER A 63 -29.72 -5.68 24.73
N GLU A 64 -29.97 -6.73 25.52
CA GLU A 64 -29.79 -8.12 25.14
C GLU A 64 -30.83 -8.52 24.10
N ILE A 65 -32.10 -8.19 24.35
CA ILE A 65 -33.22 -8.45 23.41
C ILE A 65 -32.96 -7.77 22.07
N ASN A 66 -32.56 -6.49 22.06
CA ASN A 66 -32.23 -5.77 20.84
C ASN A 66 -31.03 -6.37 20.09
N SER A 67 -30.03 -6.86 20.82
CA SER A 67 -28.86 -7.53 20.25
C SER A 67 -29.25 -8.87 19.61
N MET A 68 -30.07 -9.68 20.28
CA MET A 68 -30.60 -10.94 19.75
C MET A 68 -31.48 -10.71 18.52
N GLN A 69 -32.43 -9.77 18.59
CA GLN A 69 -33.27 -9.42 17.43
C GLN A 69 -32.42 -8.96 16.24
N SER A 70 -31.39 -8.15 16.49
CA SER A 70 -30.48 -7.70 15.43
C SER A 70 -29.66 -8.85 14.85
N ALA A 71 -29.24 -9.81 15.66
CA ALA A 71 -28.53 -11.01 15.22
C ALA A 71 -29.43 -11.92 14.38
N ILE A 72 -30.66 -12.17 14.82
CA ILE A 72 -31.67 -12.95 14.09
C ILE A 72 -31.94 -12.29 12.72
N LYS A 73 -32.20 -10.97 12.69
CA LYS A 73 -32.41 -10.25 11.42
C LYS A 73 -31.21 -10.38 10.47
N LYS A 74 -29.98 -10.29 10.97
CA LYS A 74 -28.76 -10.47 10.15
C LYS A 74 -28.60 -11.90 9.65
N ALA A 75 -28.89 -12.90 10.48
CA ALA A 75 -28.81 -14.31 10.11
C ALA A 75 -29.87 -14.65 9.05
N SER A 76 -31.13 -14.24 9.25
CA SER A 76 -32.20 -14.41 8.25
C SER A 76 -31.86 -13.71 6.94
N TYR A 77 -31.30 -12.50 6.99
CA TYR A 77 -30.83 -11.81 5.79
C TYR A 77 -29.70 -12.58 5.08
N ALA A 78 -28.73 -13.12 5.81
CA ALA A 78 -27.62 -13.89 5.26
C ALA A 78 -28.06 -15.22 4.62
N LEU A 79 -29.12 -15.86 5.14
CA LEU A 79 -29.72 -17.05 4.54
C LEU A 79 -30.35 -16.74 3.17
N ASN A 80 -31.11 -15.64 3.12
CA ASN A 80 -31.80 -15.16 1.93
C ASN A 80 -30.86 -14.44 0.92
N GLU A 81 -29.62 -14.16 1.31
CA GLU A 81 -28.64 -13.53 0.42
C GLU A 81 -28.13 -14.54 -0.61
N LEU A 82 -28.24 -14.16 -1.89
CA LEU A 82 -27.68 -14.93 -3.01
C LEU A 82 -26.19 -15.18 -2.81
N ALA A 83 -25.70 -16.34 -3.24
CA ALA A 83 -24.29 -16.72 -3.11
C ALA A 83 -23.33 -15.63 -3.65
N PHE A 84 -23.70 -14.96 -4.75
CA PHE A 84 -22.92 -13.87 -5.34
C PHE A 84 -22.86 -12.59 -4.52
N GLN A 85 -23.90 -12.33 -3.71
CA GLN A 85 -24.02 -11.13 -2.90
C GLN A 85 -23.29 -11.32 -1.56
N SER A 86 -23.25 -12.53 -1.00
CA SER A 86 -22.55 -12.83 0.27
C SER A 86 -21.08 -12.37 0.34
N LEU A 87 -20.43 -12.16 -0.80
CA LEU A 87 -19.07 -11.65 -0.89
C LEU A 87 -19.00 -10.14 -0.58
N PRO A 88 -17.97 -9.66 0.15
CA PRO A 88 -17.67 -8.23 0.24
C PRO A 88 -17.57 -7.58 -1.13
N ARG A 89 -18.07 -6.34 -1.26
CA ARG A 89 -18.17 -5.62 -2.55
C ARG A 89 -16.87 -5.64 -3.38
N GLY A 90 -15.70 -5.55 -2.74
CA GLY A 90 -14.40 -5.59 -3.45
C GLY A 90 -14.02 -6.96 -4.05
N LEU A 91 -14.57 -8.04 -3.48
CA LEU A 91 -14.34 -9.42 -3.95
C LEU A 91 -15.38 -9.87 -4.99
N ARG A 92 -16.52 -9.19 -5.09
CA ARG A 92 -17.56 -9.51 -6.08
C ARG A 92 -17.02 -9.41 -7.51
N ARG A 93 -17.46 -10.32 -8.38
CA ARG A 93 -17.12 -10.37 -9.81
C ARG A 93 -18.41 -10.42 -10.64
N ARG A 94 -18.54 -9.52 -11.62
CA ARG A 94 -19.75 -9.38 -12.44
C ARG A 94 -20.08 -10.63 -13.25
N THR A 95 -19.06 -11.37 -13.70
CA THR A 95 -19.21 -12.57 -14.52
C THR A 95 -19.36 -13.86 -13.71
N ALA A 96 -19.53 -13.77 -12.39
CA ALA A 96 -19.70 -14.94 -11.54
C ALA A 96 -20.99 -15.71 -11.82
N SER A 97 -22.07 -15.03 -12.24
CA SER A 97 -23.33 -15.67 -12.65
C SER A 97 -23.17 -16.58 -13.88
N HIS A 98 -22.28 -16.21 -14.80
CA HIS A 98 -22.01 -17.01 -16.01
C HIS A 98 -20.95 -18.10 -15.81
N ASN A 99 -20.00 -17.88 -14.88
CA ASN A 99 -18.95 -18.84 -14.58
C ASN A 99 -18.74 -18.93 -13.06
N LEU A 100 -19.23 -20.03 -12.49
CA LEU A 100 -19.17 -20.32 -11.05
C LEU A 100 -17.73 -20.42 -10.53
N ASN A 101 -16.73 -20.71 -11.36
CA ASN A 101 -15.33 -20.78 -10.95
C ASN A 101 -14.76 -19.41 -10.52
N ARG A 102 -15.46 -18.31 -10.82
CA ARG A 102 -15.10 -16.97 -10.31
C ARG A 102 -15.52 -16.75 -8.85
N LEU A 103 -16.31 -17.65 -8.28
CA LEU A 103 -16.61 -17.68 -6.84
C LEU A 103 -15.60 -18.54 -6.08
N PRO A 104 -15.36 -18.24 -4.79
CA PRO A 104 -14.64 -19.15 -3.90
C PRO A 104 -15.29 -20.54 -3.85
N ALA A 105 -14.49 -21.59 -3.73
CA ALA A 105 -14.93 -22.99 -3.76
C ALA A 105 -16.14 -23.25 -2.84
N ARG A 106 -16.09 -22.75 -1.60
CA ARG A 106 -17.17 -22.89 -0.60
C ARG A 106 -18.54 -22.36 -1.06
N LEU A 107 -18.58 -21.37 -1.95
CA LEU A 107 -19.83 -20.75 -2.43
C LEU A 107 -20.33 -21.34 -3.75
N ARG A 108 -19.52 -22.16 -4.44
CA ARG A 108 -19.87 -22.71 -5.76
C ARG A 108 -21.07 -23.65 -5.68
N ALA A 109 -21.14 -24.50 -4.65
CA ALA A 109 -22.26 -25.41 -4.45
C ALA A 109 -23.59 -24.67 -4.21
N LYS A 110 -23.59 -23.63 -3.36
CA LYS A 110 -24.78 -22.78 -3.12
C LYS A 110 -25.22 -22.11 -4.42
N ALA A 111 -24.28 -21.50 -5.15
CA ALA A 111 -24.57 -20.84 -6.42
C ALA A 111 -25.06 -21.81 -7.51
N ALA A 112 -24.55 -23.04 -7.56
CA ALA A 112 -25.02 -24.07 -8.48
C ALA A 112 -26.48 -24.47 -8.19
N LYS A 113 -26.84 -24.62 -6.91
CA LYS A 113 -28.22 -24.90 -6.49
C LYS A 113 -29.16 -23.72 -6.84
N GLU A 114 -28.76 -22.50 -6.52
CA GLU A 114 -29.52 -21.28 -6.85
C GLU A 114 -29.74 -21.13 -8.37
N THR A 115 -28.68 -21.35 -9.17
CA THR A 115 -28.77 -21.27 -10.64
C THR A 115 -29.67 -22.36 -11.21
N PHE A 116 -29.56 -23.60 -10.73
CA PHE A 116 -30.46 -24.69 -11.14
C PHE A 116 -31.92 -24.36 -10.83
N GLN A 117 -32.22 -23.90 -9.61
CA GLN A 117 -33.57 -23.50 -9.19
C GLN A 117 -34.13 -22.35 -10.04
N SER A 118 -33.29 -21.37 -10.41
CA SER A 118 -33.70 -20.23 -11.24
C SER A 118 -33.85 -20.54 -12.74
N SER A 119 -33.28 -21.66 -13.22
CA SER A 119 -33.20 -21.99 -14.66
C SER A 119 -34.28 -22.96 -15.13
N SER A 120 -35.29 -23.25 -14.31
CA SER A 120 -36.34 -24.24 -14.62
C SER A 120 -37.10 -23.99 -15.93
N ASN A 121 -37.13 -22.73 -16.43
CA ASN A 121 -37.79 -22.35 -17.69
C ASN A 121 -36.85 -21.71 -18.74
N ALA A 122 -35.52 -21.83 -18.59
CA ALA A 122 -34.58 -21.19 -19.51
C ALA A 122 -34.37 -22.04 -20.78
N THR A 123 -34.80 -21.54 -21.94
CA THR A 123 -34.50 -22.17 -23.24
C THR A 123 -32.98 -22.24 -23.47
N LEU A 124 -32.48 -23.42 -23.81
CA LEU A 124 -31.06 -23.67 -24.14
C LEU A 124 -30.69 -22.93 -25.43
N LYS A 125 -30.34 -21.64 -25.34
CA LYS A 125 -29.78 -20.90 -26.47
C LYS A 125 -28.38 -21.43 -26.77
N ARG A 126 -28.22 -22.17 -27.88
CA ARG A 126 -26.91 -22.57 -28.41
C ARG A 126 -26.02 -21.33 -28.54
N LYS A 127 -24.85 -21.36 -27.89
CA LYS A 127 -23.87 -20.27 -28.00
C LYS A 127 -23.40 -20.18 -29.46
N LYS A 128 -23.62 -19.04 -30.10
CA LYS A 128 -22.96 -18.73 -31.38
C LYS A 128 -21.45 -18.84 -31.17
N VAL A 129 -20.81 -19.74 -31.91
CA VAL A 129 -19.35 -19.92 -31.88
C VAL A 129 -18.71 -18.60 -32.30
N ARG A 130 -17.94 -17.98 -31.39
CA ARG A 130 -17.17 -16.79 -31.73
C ARG A 130 -16.05 -17.21 -32.67
N LYS A 131 -15.86 -16.49 -33.78
CA LYS A 131 -14.74 -16.69 -34.71
C LYS A 131 -13.44 -16.86 -33.92
N ILE A 132 -12.73 -17.97 -34.16
CA ILE A 132 -11.43 -18.23 -33.56
C ILE A 132 -10.51 -17.09 -34.01
N LYS A 133 -10.02 -16.29 -33.06
CA LYS A 133 -9.05 -15.25 -33.36
C LYS A 133 -7.75 -15.94 -33.76
N ARG A 134 -7.18 -15.56 -34.91
CA ARG A 134 -5.86 -16.04 -35.33
C ARG A 134 -4.85 -15.75 -34.21
N PRO A 135 -3.95 -16.70 -33.88
CA PRO A 135 -2.92 -16.46 -32.88
C PRO A 135 -1.93 -15.44 -33.45
N VAL A 136 -2.08 -14.18 -33.06
CA VAL A 136 -1.05 -13.17 -33.28
C VAL A 136 0.02 -13.38 -32.22
N LYS A 137 1.30 -13.29 -32.60
CA LYS A 137 2.41 -13.25 -31.64
C LYS A 137 2.22 -12.03 -30.73
N LEU A 138 1.79 -12.30 -29.50
CA LEU A 138 1.38 -11.27 -28.55
C LEU A 138 2.52 -10.30 -28.20
N VAL A 139 3.76 -10.81 -28.17
CA VAL A 139 4.97 -10.04 -27.89
C VAL A 139 5.20 -9.00 -28.99
N ASP A 140 5.15 -9.40 -30.27
CA ASP A 140 5.31 -8.48 -31.41
C ASP A 140 4.24 -7.40 -31.42
N GLU A 141 3.01 -7.77 -31.04
CA GLU A 141 1.93 -6.79 -30.90
C GLU A 141 2.21 -5.79 -29.77
N TYR A 142 2.80 -6.23 -28.66
CA TYR A 142 3.19 -5.35 -27.55
C TYR A 142 4.34 -4.43 -27.94
N LEU A 143 5.39 -4.95 -28.59
CA LEU A 143 6.51 -4.14 -29.11
C LEU A 143 5.99 -3.08 -30.10
N ARG A 144 5.10 -3.46 -31.01
CA ARG A 144 4.45 -2.52 -31.95
C ARG A 144 3.70 -1.41 -31.23
N ARG A 145 3.00 -1.71 -30.13
CA ARG A 145 2.24 -0.73 -29.34
C ARG A 145 3.13 0.18 -28.48
N GLN A 146 4.37 -0.23 -28.22
CA GLN A 146 5.35 0.51 -27.41
C GLN A 146 6.20 1.50 -28.21
N LYS A 147 6.12 1.50 -29.54
CA LYS A 147 6.92 2.39 -30.41
C LYS A 147 6.89 3.86 -30.00
N THR A 148 5.73 4.39 -29.63
CA THR A 148 5.57 5.81 -29.27
C THR A 148 5.68 6.07 -27.77
N LYS A 149 5.64 5.02 -26.94
CA LYS A 149 5.54 5.15 -25.49
C LYS A 149 6.10 3.94 -24.79
N LYS A 150 6.92 4.19 -23.79
CA LYS A 150 7.51 3.13 -22.99
C LYS A 150 6.48 2.58 -22.00
N TRP A 151 6.42 1.26 -21.87
CA TRP A 151 5.61 0.58 -20.88
C TRP A 151 6.53 0.14 -19.75
N LEU A 152 6.10 0.34 -18.51
CA LEU A 152 6.76 -0.26 -17.35
C LEU A 152 6.57 -1.78 -17.37
N GLU A 153 7.41 -2.50 -16.65
CA GLU A 153 7.42 -3.96 -16.55
C GLU A 153 6.08 -4.45 -15.97
N THR A 154 5.51 -3.69 -15.03
CA THR A 154 4.21 -3.97 -14.41
C THR A 154 3.01 -3.46 -15.23
N HIS A 155 3.22 -2.93 -16.44
CA HIS A 155 2.18 -2.26 -17.24
C HIS A 155 0.95 -3.13 -17.47
N MET A 156 1.14 -4.43 -17.70
CA MET A 156 0.03 -5.37 -17.91
C MET A 156 -0.83 -5.56 -16.65
N TRP A 157 -0.20 -5.51 -15.47
CA TRP A 157 -0.92 -5.60 -14.20
C TRP A 157 -1.73 -4.34 -13.93
N HIS A 158 -1.12 -3.16 -14.16
CA HIS A 158 -1.74 -1.85 -13.99
C HIS A 158 -2.87 -1.62 -14.97
N THR A 159 -2.70 -1.93 -16.26
CA THR A 159 -3.73 -1.75 -17.30
C THR A 159 -5.01 -2.52 -17.00
N LYS A 160 -4.91 -3.69 -16.35
CA LYS A 160 -6.07 -4.50 -15.94
C LYS A 160 -6.86 -3.89 -14.77
N ARG A 161 -6.24 -3.03 -13.95
CA ARG A 161 -6.78 -2.57 -12.66
C ARG A 161 -6.99 -1.05 -12.58
N MET A 162 -6.27 -0.31 -13.39
CA MET A 162 -6.19 1.15 -13.36
C MET A 162 -6.39 1.73 -14.76
N LYS A 163 -6.74 3.00 -14.80
CA LYS A 163 -6.76 3.83 -16.01
C LYS A 163 -5.35 4.29 -16.30
N MET A 164 -4.92 4.09 -17.54
CA MET A 164 -3.57 4.43 -17.99
C MET A 164 -3.58 5.71 -18.81
N THR A 165 -2.62 6.60 -18.54
CA THR A 165 -2.41 7.87 -19.24
C THR A 165 -1.02 7.89 -19.87
N ASN A 166 -0.85 8.63 -20.97
CA ASN A 166 0.46 8.82 -21.59
C ASN A 166 1.02 10.14 -21.06
N ILE A 167 2.12 10.09 -20.31
CA ILE A 167 2.81 11.26 -19.74
C ILE A 167 4.32 11.02 -19.80
N TRP A 168 5.10 12.06 -20.10
CA TRP A 168 6.58 12.03 -20.11
C TRP A 168 7.20 10.91 -20.98
N GLY A 169 6.56 10.54 -22.08
CA GLY A 169 7.01 9.41 -22.93
C GLY A 169 6.67 8.01 -22.40
N TYR A 170 6.02 7.90 -21.25
CA TYR A 170 5.59 6.64 -20.63
C TYR A 170 4.07 6.47 -20.66
N ARG A 171 3.62 5.22 -20.50
CA ARG A 171 2.22 4.90 -20.22
C ARG A 171 2.03 4.43 -18.77
N ILE A 172 1.66 5.37 -17.91
CA ILE A 172 1.62 5.20 -16.44
C ILE A 172 0.18 5.10 -15.94
N ALA A 173 -0.01 4.47 -14.79
CA ALA A 173 -1.30 4.36 -14.13
C ALA A 173 -1.69 5.69 -13.46
N SER A 174 -2.84 6.25 -13.84
CA SER A 174 -3.37 7.50 -13.28
C SER A 174 -4.29 7.26 -12.08
N LYS A 175 -5.29 6.37 -12.22
CA LYS A 175 -6.26 6.10 -11.16
C LYS A 175 -6.83 4.68 -11.22
N PRO A 176 -7.19 4.06 -10.09
CA PRO A 176 -7.85 2.75 -10.08
C PRO A 176 -9.22 2.80 -10.77
N ASN A 177 -9.64 1.67 -11.35
CA ASN A 177 -10.96 1.54 -11.98
C ASN A 177 -12.13 1.61 -10.97
N VAL A 178 -11.85 1.33 -9.70
CA VAL A 178 -12.82 1.38 -8.60
C VAL A 178 -12.69 2.70 -7.87
N LYS A 179 -13.82 3.28 -7.42
CA LYS A 179 -13.83 4.44 -6.53
C LYS A 179 -13.22 4.06 -5.18
N SER A 180 -11.93 4.35 -4.99
CA SER A 180 -11.18 3.93 -3.81
C SER A 180 -10.47 5.05 -3.07
N SER A 181 -10.73 6.33 -3.34
CA SER A 181 -10.02 7.46 -2.71
C SER A 181 -9.96 7.37 -1.18
N ARG A 182 -11.10 7.14 -0.52
CA ARG A 182 -11.17 6.95 0.94
C ARG A 182 -10.45 5.70 1.42
N ILE A 183 -10.47 4.63 0.62
CA ILE A 183 -9.79 3.37 0.94
C ILE A 183 -8.28 3.57 0.84
N THR A 184 -7.82 4.23 -0.22
CA THR A 184 -6.42 4.65 -0.41
C THR A 184 -5.96 5.48 0.78
N TYR A 185 -6.67 6.54 1.15
CA TYR A 185 -6.31 7.35 2.33
C TYR A 185 -6.27 6.54 3.64
N LYS A 186 -7.26 5.65 3.85
CA LYS A 186 -7.28 4.77 5.04
C LYS A 186 -6.12 3.77 5.03
N SER A 187 -5.75 3.24 3.87
CA SER A 187 -4.62 2.33 3.71
C SER A 187 -3.30 3.05 3.94
N PHE A 188 -3.14 4.27 3.43
CA PHE A 188 -1.98 5.12 3.68
C PHE A 188 -1.79 5.37 5.19
N THR A 189 -2.86 5.75 5.89
CA THR A 189 -2.80 6.12 7.32
C THR A 189 -2.67 4.92 8.27
N ARG A 190 -3.19 3.74 7.92
CA ARG A 190 -3.29 2.60 8.85
C ARG A 190 -2.59 1.32 8.40
N LEU A 191 -2.35 1.17 7.10
CA LEU A 191 -1.82 -0.04 6.48
C LEU A 191 -0.58 0.35 5.66
N CYS A 192 -0.59 0.03 4.36
CA CYS A 192 0.41 0.43 3.41
C CYS A 192 -0.19 0.52 2.00
N ILE A 193 0.50 1.22 1.10
CA ILE A 193 0.23 1.34 -0.33
C ILE A 193 1.55 1.10 -1.06
N ALA A 194 1.50 0.38 -2.17
CA ALA A 194 2.61 0.28 -3.10
C ALA A 194 2.35 1.18 -4.32
N HIS A 195 3.37 1.92 -4.71
CA HIS A 195 3.43 2.76 -5.90
C HIS A 195 4.59 2.29 -6.77
N ASP A 196 4.34 2.15 -8.07
CA ASP A 196 5.39 1.83 -9.05
C ASP A 196 5.98 3.14 -9.57
N ALA A 197 7.18 3.47 -9.10
CA ALA A 197 7.94 4.67 -9.44
C ALA A 197 9.07 4.38 -10.45
N SER A 198 9.02 3.24 -11.16
CA SER A 198 10.06 2.81 -12.11
C SER A 198 10.19 3.71 -13.35
N TYR A 199 9.32 4.71 -13.50
CA TYR A 199 9.46 5.74 -14.52
C TYR A 199 10.49 6.82 -14.16
N MET A 200 10.94 6.87 -12.90
CA MET A 200 12.04 7.75 -12.47
C MET A 200 13.34 7.31 -13.14
N ALA A 201 14.06 8.26 -13.73
CA ALA A 201 15.31 7.97 -14.40
C ALA A 201 16.44 7.88 -13.39
N CYS A 202 17.18 6.77 -13.40
CA CYS A 202 18.38 6.59 -12.62
C CYS A 202 19.60 6.85 -13.51
N VAL A 203 20.39 7.87 -13.17
CA VAL A 203 21.68 8.17 -13.80
C VAL A 203 22.78 7.77 -12.84
N GLU A 204 23.75 7.02 -13.34
CA GLU A 204 24.94 6.64 -12.61
C GLU A 204 26.11 7.52 -13.06
N LEU A 205 26.75 8.19 -12.10
CA LEU A 205 27.99 8.94 -12.30
C LEU A 205 29.12 8.12 -11.70
N LYS A 206 30.11 7.77 -12.52
CA LYS A 206 31.27 6.97 -12.12
C LYS A 206 32.55 7.78 -12.34
N GLY A 207 33.39 7.86 -11.33
CA GLY A 207 34.62 8.64 -11.39
C GLY A 207 35.22 8.87 -9.99
N GLN A 208 36.25 9.70 -9.91
CA GLN A 208 36.82 10.05 -8.62
C GLN A 208 35.83 10.87 -7.79
N PHE A 209 35.78 10.62 -6.48
CA PHE A 209 34.87 11.29 -5.55
C PHE A 209 34.95 12.84 -5.64
N ASN A 210 36.16 13.38 -5.73
CA ASN A 210 36.38 14.82 -5.83
C ASN A 210 35.84 15.41 -7.15
N ASP A 211 35.96 14.67 -8.25
CA ASP A 211 35.51 15.12 -9.56
C ASP A 211 33.99 15.14 -9.65
N ILE A 212 33.32 14.07 -9.19
CA ILE A 212 31.85 14.02 -9.10
C ILE A 212 31.34 15.16 -8.20
N GLY A 213 32.00 15.38 -7.07
CA GLY A 213 31.67 16.44 -6.14
C GLY A 213 31.77 17.84 -6.74
N LYS A 214 32.88 18.14 -7.44
CA LYS A 214 33.07 19.42 -8.14
C LYS A 214 32.03 19.65 -9.23
N ALA A 215 31.73 18.62 -10.03
CA ALA A 215 30.71 18.69 -11.08
C ALA A 215 29.31 18.95 -10.52
N LEU A 216 28.97 18.37 -9.37
CA LEU A 216 27.64 18.53 -8.80
C LEU A 216 27.48 19.83 -8.00
N ASN A 217 28.53 20.29 -7.32
CA ASN A 217 28.46 21.52 -6.51
C ASN A 217 28.11 22.78 -7.33
N THR A 218 28.41 22.81 -8.64
CA THR A 218 28.05 23.94 -9.54
C THR A 218 26.59 23.94 -9.97
N ILE A 219 25.92 22.79 -9.90
CA ILE A 219 24.55 22.59 -10.38
C ILE A 219 23.56 22.28 -9.24
N THR A 220 24.03 22.00 -8.03
CA THR A 220 23.18 21.72 -6.87
C THR A 220 22.95 22.94 -5.99
N ASP A 221 21.85 22.92 -5.24
CA ASP A 221 21.51 23.94 -4.23
C ASP A 221 22.63 24.12 -3.18
N LEU A 222 23.15 25.35 -3.07
CA LEU A 222 24.16 25.72 -2.06
C LEU A 222 23.59 25.83 -0.64
N GLY A 223 22.27 26.03 -0.50
CA GLY A 223 21.58 26.14 0.79
C GLY A 223 21.26 24.79 1.43
N LEU A 224 21.36 23.69 0.69
CA LEU A 224 21.19 22.34 1.18
C LEU A 224 22.55 21.68 1.46
N PRO A 225 22.61 20.64 2.30
CA PRO A 225 23.84 19.89 2.48
C PRO A 225 24.34 19.34 1.13
N SER A 226 25.56 19.72 0.76
CA SER A 226 26.20 19.28 -0.48
C SER A 226 26.18 17.75 -0.61
N VAL A 227 26.20 17.29 -1.86
CA VAL A 227 26.32 15.88 -2.23
C VAL A 227 27.56 15.22 -1.60
N MET A 228 28.61 16.00 -1.34
CA MET A 228 29.86 15.55 -0.71
C MET A 228 29.80 15.52 0.84
N SER A 229 28.70 15.89 1.47
CA SER A 229 28.63 15.93 2.93
C SER A 229 28.86 14.56 3.56
N GLU A 230 29.63 14.49 4.65
CA GLU A 230 30.01 13.24 5.34
C GLU A 230 28.81 12.34 5.68
N ARG A 231 27.64 12.94 5.91
CA ARG A 231 26.38 12.23 6.16
C ARG A 231 25.93 11.31 5.03
N TYR A 232 26.36 11.55 3.78
CA TYR A 232 25.93 10.81 2.59
C TYR A 232 27.03 9.91 2.02
N ILE A 233 28.32 10.23 2.24
CA ILE A 233 29.47 9.49 1.69
C ILE A 233 29.38 7.99 1.99
N LYS A 234 29.04 7.63 3.23
CA LYS A 234 28.98 6.22 3.68
C LYS A 234 27.93 5.36 2.95
N GLY A 235 27.05 5.95 2.12
CA GLY A 235 25.99 5.21 1.41
C GLY A 235 24.82 4.75 2.28
N ASN A 236 24.81 5.10 3.57
CA ASN A 236 23.76 4.70 4.51
C ASN A 236 22.52 5.61 4.48
N ARG A 237 22.57 6.71 3.73
CA ARG A 237 21.49 7.69 3.63
C ARG A 237 21.28 8.18 2.21
N ILE A 238 20.02 8.30 1.80
CA ILE A 238 19.62 8.99 0.58
C ILE A 238 19.59 10.50 0.84
N GLY A 239 20.20 11.26 -0.07
CA GLY A 239 20.17 12.72 -0.09
C GLY A 239 19.10 13.22 -1.04
N HIS A 240 18.62 14.45 -0.78
CA HIS A 240 17.74 15.18 -1.68
C HIS A 240 18.38 16.54 -1.94
N SER A 241 18.35 16.99 -3.18
CA SER A 241 18.81 18.31 -3.60
C SER A 241 17.94 18.82 -4.73
N ASN A 242 18.14 20.07 -5.11
CA ASN A 242 17.57 20.66 -6.30
C ASN A 242 18.68 20.85 -7.34
N LEU A 243 18.37 20.57 -8.59
CA LEU A 243 19.26 20.74 -9.74
C LEU A 243 18.94 22.05 -10.46
N TYR A 244 19.98 22.81 -10.75
CA TYR A 244 19.95 24.10 -11.44
C TYR A 244 20.76 24.01 -12.74
N GLU A 245 20.61 25.02 -13.60
CA GLU A 245 21.56 25.23 -14.69
C GLU A 245 22.98 25.43 -14.15
N HIS A 246 24.00 25.22 -14.99
CA HIS A 246 25.39 25.43 -14.60
C HIS A 246 25.60 26.86 -14.08
N LEU A 247 26.02 26.99 -12.80
CA LEU A 247 26.18 28.27 -12.09
C LEU A 247 24.89 29.14 -12.05
N GLY A 248 23.72 28.53 -12.22
CA GLY A 248 22.42 29.21 -12.29
C GLY A 248 21.68 29.36 -10.95
N TYR A 249 22.31 28.97 -9.84
CA TYR A 249 21.72 29.13 -8.51
C TYR A 249 21.63 30.62 -8.11
N PRO A 250 20.51 31.12 -7.55
CA PRO A 250 19.29 30.41 -7.12
C PRO A 250 18.10 30.48 -8.09
N THR A 251 18.23 31.14 -9.25
CA THR A 251 17.08 31.53 -10.09
C THR A 251 16.65 30.47 -11.09
N LYS A 252 17.58 29.67 -11.61
CA LYS A 252 17.33 28.76 -12.73
C LYS A 252 17.20 27.30 -12.29
N LEU A 253 16.08 26.99 -11.62
CA LEU A 253 15.75 25.65 -11.13
C LEU A 253 15.23 24.74 -12.25
N ILE A 254 15.81 23.55 -12.38
CA ILE A 254 15.38 22.51 -13.33
C ILE A 254 14.45 21.52 -12.63
N CYS A 255 14.96 20.78 -11.64
CA CYS A 255 14.19 19.72 -10.99
C CYS A 255 14.72 19.32 -9.62
N PRO A 256 13.87 18.78 -8.73
CA PRO A 256 14.32 18.11 -7.52
C PRO A 256 14.95 16.74 -7.88
N ILE A 257 16.06 16.43 -7.23
CA ILE A 257 16.80 15.18 -7.40
C ILE A 257 16.94 14.45 -6.06
N SER A 258 16.98 13.13 -6.13
CA SER A 258 17.41 12.29 -5.00
C SER A 258 18.72 11.63 -5.38
N PHE A 259 19.65 11.48 -4.44
CA PHE A 259 20.96 10.91 -4.72
C PHE A 259 21.41 9.91 -3.66
N LEU A 260 22.18 8.91 -4.07
CA LEU A 260 22.73 7.89 -3.19
C LEU A 260 24.13 7.48 -3.64
N TRP A 261 25.09 7.59 -2.73
CA TRP A 261 26.44 7.07 -2.92
C TRP A 261 26.47 5.56 -2.73
N LYS A 262 27.18 4.85 -3.62
CA LYS A 262 27.60 3.47 -3.31
C LYS A 262 28.71 3.53 -2.24
N PRO A 263 28.80 2.53 -1.34
CA PRO A 263 29.83 2.49 -0.30
C PRO A 263 31.29 2.56 -0.79
N SER A 264 31.53 2.30 -2.08
CA SER A 264 32.84 2.42 -2.71
C SER A 264 33.26 3.86 -3.03
N ASN A 265 32.40 4.87 -2.83
CA ASN A 265 32.63 6.30 -3.10
C ASN A 265 32.97 6.70 -4.55
N ASP A 266 33.13 5.72 -5.45
CA ASP A 266 33.43 5.97 -6.86
C ASP A 266 32.17 6.16 -7.72
N VAL A 267 31.00 5.85 -7.16
CA VAL A 267 29.75 5.77 -7.91
C VAL A 267 28.62 6.45 -7.16
N LEU A 268 27.95 7.36 -7.85
CA LEU A 268 26.78 8.09 -7.38
C LEU A 268 25.57 7.79 -8.27
N TRP A 269 24.46 7.42 -7.63
CA TRP A 269 23.17 7.31 -8.32
C TRP A 269 22.34 8.57 -8.11
N LEU A 270 21.79 9.09 -9.21
CA LEU A 270 20.88 10.23 -9.25
C LEU A 270 19.53 9.79 -9.79
N TRP A 271 18.47 10.06 -9.05
CA TRP A 271 17.10 9.89 -9.52
C TRP A 271 16.52 11.22 -9.97
N ILE A 272 16.15 11.28 -11.24
CA ILE A 272 15.63 12.45 -11.92
C ILE A 272 14.25 12.10 -12.49
N HIS A 273 13.33 13.06 -12.43
CA HIS A 273 12.01 12.91 -13.01
C HIS A 273 12.08 12.89 -14.56
N PRO A 274 11.36 11.99 -15.27
CA PRO A 274 11.52 11.83 -16.72
C PRO A 274 11.18 13.08 -17.55
N SER A 275 10.38 14.01 -17.03
CA SER A 275 10.07 15.26 -17.74
C SER A 275 11.30 16.17 -17.89
N ALA A 276 12.18 16.18 -16.89
CA ALA A 276 13.34 17.07 -16.82
C ALA A 276 14.65 16.32 -17.15
N TYR A 277 14.55 15.05 -17.58
CA TYR A 277 15.70 14.17 -17.75
C TYR A 277 16.70 14.68 -18.80
N HIS A 278 16.22 15.12 -19.97
CA HIS A 278 17.11 15.60 -21.04
C HIS A 278 17.84 16.88 -20.64
N GLU A 279 17.12 17.82 -20.02
CA GLU A 279 17.68 19.09 -19.53
C GLU A 279 18.70 18.85 -18.41
N ALA A 280 18.35 18.04 -17.42
CA ALA A 280 19.25 17.68 -16.33
C ALA A 280 20.55 17.04 -16.84
N LEU A 281 20.45 16.10 -17.79
CA LEU A 281 21.61 15.41 -18.36
C LEU A 281 22.49 16.36 -19.16
N GLN A 282 21.90 17.29 -19.92
CA GLN A 282 22.64 18.32 -20.65
C GLN A 282 23.48 19.19 -19.71
N PHE A 283 22.92 19.67 -18.60
CA PHE A 283 23.67 20.52 -17.65
C PHE A 283 24.70 19.75 -16.83
N ILE A 284 24.44 18.47 -16.51
CA ILE A 284 25.44 17.59 -15.90
C ILE A 284 26.63 17.42 -16.86
N GLN A 285 26.37 17.15 -18.14
CA GLN A 285 27.42 17.04 -19.16
C GLN A 285 28.19 18.35 -19.35
N GLN A 286 27.48 19.48 -19.39
CA GLN A 286 28.10 20.80 -19.49
C GLN A 286 29.06 21.06 -18.33
N SER A 287 28.65 20.78 -17.08
CA SER A 287 29.52 20.99 -15.93
C SER A 287 30.76 20.10 -15.93
N ILE A 288 30.66 18.88 -16.47
CA ILE A 288 31.79 17.95 -16.59
C ILE A 288 32.78 18.45 -17.66
N HIS A 289 32.26 18.92 -18.79
CA HIS A 289 33.08 19.38 -19.91
C HIS A 289 33.82 20.69 -19.59
N GLU A 290 33.14 21.67 -18.97
CA GLU A 290 33.76 22.96 -18.61
C GLU A 290 34.90 22.81 -17.59
N GLN A 291 34.79 21.84 -16.68
CA GLN A 291 35.81 21.57 -15.67
C GLN A 291 36.82 20.48 -16.09
N GLN A 292 36.71 19.95 -17.32
CA GLN A 292 37.56 18.87 -17.86
C GLN A 292 37.67 17.65 -16.92
N LEU A 293 36.55 17.22 -16.33
CA LEU A 293 36.52 16.14 -15.35
C LEU A 293 36.42 14.76 -16.00
N THR A 294 36.98 13.74 -15.34
CA THR A 294 37.03 12.35 -15.83
C THR A 294 35.82 11.50 -15.40
N VAL A 295 34.63 12.09 -15.38
CA VAL A 295 33.40 11.43 -14.89
C VAL A 295 32.61 10.81 -16.04
N GLU A 296 32.37 9.49 -15.96
CA GLU A 296 31.51 8.74 -16.88
C GLU A 296 30.04 8.82 -16.44
N ILE A 297 29.13 8.99 -17.41
CA ILE A 297 27.68 9.07 -17.18
C ILE A 297 27.00 7.85 -17.82
N ASN A 298 26.36 7.01 -17.01
CA ASN A 298 25.61 5.83 -17.43
C ASN A 298 24.10 6.01 -17.17
N ASP A 299 23.27 5.67 -18.14
CA ASP A 299 21.80 5.72 -18.02
C ASP A 299 21.23 4.34 -17.66
N LEU A 300 20.64 4.23 -16.46
CA LEU A 300 20.13 2.96 -15.90
C LEU A 300 18.59 2.84 -15.96
N ARG A 301 17.90 3.64 -16.80
CA ARG A 301 16.41 3.66 -16.94
C ARG A 301 15.73 2.33 -17.30
N GLN A 302 16.46 1.29 -17.64
CA GLN A 302 15.91 -0.04 -17.98
C GLN A 302 16.46 -1.17 -17.10
N GLU A 303 17.38 -0.84 -16.20
CA GLU A 303 18.08 -1.81 -15.38
C GLU A 303 17.57 -1.78 -13.94
N ILE A 304 17.31 -0.59 -13.41
CA ILE A 304 16.86 -0.39 -12.04
C ILE A 304 15.38 0.00 -12.01
N LEU A 305 14.61 -0.78 -11.25
CA LEU A 305 13.21 -0.51 -10.95
C LEU A 305 13.06 0.05 -9.55
N ARG A 306 12.04 0.89 -9.35
CA ARG A 306 11.79 1.53 -8.06
C ARG A 306 10.34 1.36 -7.66
N PHE A 307 10.12 0.70 -6.53
CA PHE A 307 8.81 0.57 -5.89
C PHE A 307 8.80 1.34 -4.58
N GLU A 308 7.77 2.17 -4.39
CA GLU A 308 7.60 2.95 -3.17
C GLU A 308 6.50 2.32 -2.33
N LEU A 309 6.84 1.88 -1.12
CA LEU A 309 5.87 1.38 -0.14
C LEU A 309 5.65 2.42 0.95
N ILE A 310 4.44 2.94 1.04
CA ILE A 310 4.09 4.05 1.91
C ILE A 310 3.05 3.63 2.94
N GLY A 311 3.27 3.98 4.21
CA GLY A 311 2.35 3.74 5.32
C GLY A 311 3.02 3.04 6.51
N PRO A 312 2.39 3.05 7.70
CA PRO A 312 3.03 2.58 8.94
C PRO A 312 3.30 1.06 8.98
N ARG A 313 2.56 0.26 8.21
CA ARG A 313 2.75 -1.21 8.16
C ARG A 313 3.58 -1.67 6.97
N SER A 314 4.24 -0.77 6.24
CA SER A 314 5.03 -1.12 5.06
C SER A 314 6.24 -2.00 5.43
N THR A 315 6.98 -1.66 6.49
CA THR A 315 8.13 -2.44 6.97
C THR A 315 7.71 -3.82 7.45
N ALA A 316 6.63 -3.91 8.24
CA ALA A 316 6.08 -5.19 8.69
C ALA A 316 5.68 -6.08 7.50
N LEU A 317 5.08 -5.50 6.44
CA LEU A 317 4.78 -6.24 5.22
C LEU A 317 6.06 -6.71 4.52
N LEU A 318 7.04 -5.82 4.35
CA LEU A 318 8.32 -6.15 3.72
C LEU A 318 9.06 -7.25 4.48
N GLN A 319 9.03 -7.27 5.81
CA GLN A 319 9.63 -8.34 6.62
C GLN A 319 8.96 -9.71 6.41
N THR A 320 7.67 -9.73 6.08
CA THR A 320 6.98 -11.00 5.77
C THR A 320 7.26 -11.49 4.35
N VAL A 321 7.59 -10.57 3.43
CA VAL A 321 7.80 -10.86 2.00
C VAL A 321 9.26 -11.13 1.70
N LEU A 322 10.18 -10.29 2.20
CA LEU A 322 11.61 -10.40 1.96
C LEU A 322 12.23 -11.38 2.94
N ASP A 323 12.82 -12.44 2.40
CA ASP A 323 13.52 -13.46 3.17
C ASP A 323 15.04 -13.32 2.99
N PRO A 324 15.75 -12.66 3.92
CA PRO A 324 17.19 -12.42 3.79
C PRO A 324 17.96 -13.74 3.85
N VAL A 325 19.01 -13.84 3.03
CA VAL A 325 19.95 -14.97 3.09
C VAL A 325 20.61 -14.99 4.47
N SER A 326 20.74 -16.19 5.06
CA SER A 326 21.28 -16.36 6.42
C SER A 326 22.80 -16.13 6.53
N ASP A 327 23.45 -15.63 5.49
CA ASP A 327 24.88 -15.36 5.49
C ASP A 327 25.22 -14.21 6.45
N GLU A 328 26.17 -14.45 7.36
CA GLU A 328 26.54 -13.50 8.41
C GLU A 328 27.41 -12.35 7.89
N LYS A 329 27.91 -12.46 6.65
CA LYS A 329 28.77 -11.45 6.02
C LYS A 329 28.06 -10.13 5.72
N HIS A 330 26.73 -10.15 5.57
CA HIS A 330 25.96 -8.97 5.25
C HIS A 330 25.37 -8.32 6.50
N GLU A 331 26.00 -7.23 6.97
CA GLU A 331 25.52 -6.44 8.11
C GLU A 331 24.06 -5.97 7.94
N GLY A 332 23.67 -5.62 6.71
CA GLY A 332 22.30 -5.24 6.39
C GLY A 332 21.26 -6.31 6.72
N ASN A 333 21.60 -7.59 6.53
CA ASN A 333 20.70 -8.69 6.86
C ASN A 333 20.54 -8.88 8.38
N LYS A 334 21.59 -8.59 9.18
CA LYS A 334 21.51 -8.57 10.65
C LYS A 334 20.60 -7.44 11.11
N LEU A 335 20.86 -6.22 10.62
CA LEU A 335 20.06 -5.04 10.96
C LEU A 335 18.59 -5.24 10.56
N TRP A 336 18.29 -5.87 9.42
CA TRP A 336 16.92 -6.17 9.00
C TRP A 336 16.16 -7.07 9.98
N LYS A 337 16.85 -8.04 10.62
CA LYS A 337 16.26 -8.90 11.66
C LYS A 337 15.93 -8.09 12.91
N ASP A 338 16.80 -7.16 13.30
CA ASP A 338 16.60 -6.30 14.48
C ASP A 338 15.41 -5.35 14.31
N LEU A 339 15.20 -4.86 13.07
CA LEU A 339 14.05 -4.02 12.71
C LEU A 339 12.70 -4.73 12.89
N LYS A 340 12.65 -6.05 13.10
CA LYS A 340 11.39 -6.79 13.34
C LYS A 340 10.66 -6.32 14.59
N SER A 341 11.40 -5.84 15.57
CA SER A 341 10.84 -5.27 16.80
C SER A 341 10.14 -3.92 16.59
N LEU A 342 10.44 -3.21 15.50
CA LEU A 342 9.91 -1.88 15.25
C LEU A 342 8.45 -1.92 14.82
N ARG A 343 7.64 -1.08 15.48
CA ARG A 343 6.22 -0.95 15.18
C ARG A 343 5.93 -0.08 13.94
N SER A 344 6.79 0.88 13.64
CA SER A 344 6.63 1.84 12.54
C SER A 344 7.98 2.28 11.98
N SER A 345 8.04 2.51 10.67
CA SER A 345 9.21 3.09 9.99
C SER A 345 9.50 4.54 10.37
N CYS A 346 8.54 5.26 10.96
CA CYS A 346 8.72 6.66 11.36
C CYS A 346 9.76 6.86 12.48
N SER A 347 10.11 5.80 13.21
CA SER A 347 11.14 5.87 14.26
C SER A 347 12.57 5.86 13.70
N LEU A 348 12.73 5.54 12.41
CA LEU A 348 14.03 5.52 11.75
C LEU A 348 14.43 6.92 11.31
N SER A 349 15.75 7.15 11.22
CA SER A 349 16.24 8.42 10.71
C SER A 349 15.81 8.63 9.25
N PRO A 350 15.43 9.86 8.86
CA PRO A 350 14.93 10.11 7.51
C PRO A 350 15.99 9.77 6.48
N GLY A 351 15.56 9.08 5.42
CA GLY A 351 16.42 8.68 4.32
C GLY A 351 17.41 7.55 4.64
N SER A 352 17.22 6.78 5.71
CA SER A 352 18.07 5.61 5.98
C SER A 352 18.00 4.58 4.85
N VAL A 353 19.16 4.04 4.44
CA VAL A 353 19.30 3.04 3.37
C VAL A 353 19.90 1.78 3.96
N ILE A 354 19.37 0.63 3.55
CA ILE A 354 19.84 -0.69 3.97
C ILE A 354 19.93 -1.56 2.72
N GLY A 355 21.12 -2.07 2.43
CA GLY A 355 21.34 -3.08 1.39
C GLY A 355 21.06 -4.47 1.94
N LEU A 356 20.24 -5.26 1.24
CA LEU A 356 19.86 -6.61 1.65
C LEU A 356 20.17 -7.61 0.55
N LEU A 357 20.65 -8.79 0.93
CA LEU A 357 20.72 -9.95 0.05
C LEU A 357 19.52 -10.85 0.38
N VAL A 358 18.58 -10.96 -0.56
CA VAL A 358 17.26 -11.55 -0.34
C VAL A 358 17.01 -12.68 -1.35
N ASN A 359 16.46 -13.80 -0.88
CA ASN A 359 16.01 -14.88 -1.73
C ASN A 359 14.75 -14.47 -2.51
N ASP A 360 14.54 -15.04 -3.71
CA ASP A 360 13.35 -14.73 -4.50
C ASP A 360 12.07 -15.04 -3.69
N PRO A 361 11.22 -14.02 -3.40
CA PRO A 361 10.03 -14.18 -2.56
C PRO A 361 8.97 -15.10 -3.16
N ARG A 362 9.11 -15.53 -4.43
CA ARG A 362 8.19 -16.46 -5.10
C ARG A 362 8.47 -17.93 -4.78
N LEU A 363 9.65 -18.24 -4.26
CA LEU A 363 10.08 -19.62 -3.97
C LEU A 363 9.69 -20.09 -2.56
N LYS A 364 9.08 -19.20 -1.78
CA LYS A 364 8.52 -19.46 -0.46
C LYS A 364 7.03 -19.77 -0.58
#